data_AF-A0A8C5T1V8-F1
#
_entry.id   AF-A0A8C5T1V8-F1
#
_cell.length_a   1.000
_cell.length_b   1.000
_cell.length_c   1.000
_cell.angle_alpha   90.00
_cell.angle_beta   90.00
_cell.angle_gamma   90.00
#
_symmetry.space_group_name_H-M   'P 1'
#
loop_
_entity.id
_entity.type
_entity.pdbx_description
1 polymer ?
#
loop_
_entity_poly.entity_id
_entity_poly.type
_entity_poly.pdbx_seq_one_letter_code
_entity_poly.pdbx_strand_id
1 'polypeptide(L)'
;MISWEDDYCQVKDCGMKCGKDATRRRAFGLVSRAYPSISADDFAAFVGLPVEEAVKGVLDQGWQADLSTRMIMPKKPGPQEPTFNRFHPLSEPAPVPPIPNEQQLARLTDYVAFLEN
;
A
#
# COMPACT_ATOMS: atom_id res chain seq x y z
N MET A 1 36.03 -13.09 31.98
CA MET A 1 34.93 -14.02 31.70
C MET A 1 33.99 -13.25 30.80
N ILE A 2 33.97 -13.55 29.50
CA ILE A 2 33.29 -12.71 28.49
C ILE A 2 31.81 -13.15 28.44
N SER A 3 30.89 -12.19 28.48
CA SER A 3 29.42 -12.31 28.52
C SER A 3 28.82 -12.83 27.20
N TRP A 4 29.30 -13.96 26.68
CA TRP A 4 28.80 -14.53 25.42
C TRP A 4 27.32 -14.94 25.49
N GLU A 5 26.82 -15.26 26.69
CA GLU A 5 25.41 -15.62 26.91
C GLU A 5 24.48 -14.40 26.89
N ASP A 6 24.94 -13.24 27.37
CA ASP A 6 24.19 -11.98 27.28
C ASP A 6 24.09 -11.48 25.84
N ASP A 7 25.20 -11.48 25.10
CA ASP A 7 25.22 -11.08 23.69
C ASP A 7 24.33 -11.98 22.82
N TYR A 8 24.31 -13.29 23.08
CA TYR A 8 23.48 -14.22 22.31
C TYR A 8 21.99 -14.10 22.61
N CYS A 9 21.61 -13.90 23.88
CA CYS A 9 20.24 -13.55 24.26
C CYS A 9 19.82 -12.22 23.60
N GLN A 10 20.68 -11.21 23.63
CA GLN A 10 20.41 -9.91 23.02
C GLN A 10 20.21 -10.00 21.50
N VAL A 11 21.02 -10.81 20.80
CA VAL A 11 20.86 -11.06 19.36
C VAL A 11 19.56 -11.84 19.08
N LYS A 12 19.22 -12.84 19.89
CA LYS A 12 17.97 -13.60 19.75
C LYS A 12 16.73 -12.74 19.98
N ASP A 13 16.74 -11.88 21.00
CA ASP A 13 15.67 -10.95 21.30
C ASP A 13 15.54 -9.87 20.21
N CYS A 14 16.66 -9.37 19.68
CA CYS A 14 16.67 -8.46 18.54
C CYS A 14 16.07 -9.11 17.29
N GLY A 15 16.43 -10.37 17.00
CA GLY A 15 15.86 -11.13 15.88
C GLY A 15 14.35 -11.34 16.02
N MET A 16 13.88 -11.74 17.21
CA MET A 16 12.46 -11.91 17.51
C MET A 16 11.69 -10.59 17.38
N LYS A 17 12.25 -9.48 17.88
CA LYS A 17 11.64 -8.14 17.79
C LYS A 17 11.56 -7.64 16.36
N CYS A 18 12.64 -7.78 15.59
CA CYS A 18 12.68 -7.42 14.17
C CYS A 18 11.64 -8.21 13.35
N GLY A 19 11.46 -9.50 13.64
CA GLY A 19 10.43 -10.34 13.01
C GLY A 19 9.00 -9.87 13.30
N LYS A 20 8.74 -9.48 14.56
CA LYS A 20 7.45 -8.88 14.96
C LYS A 20 7.19 -7.56 14.23
N ASP A 21 8.21 -6.70 14.09
CA ASP A 21 8.09 -5.44 13.35
C ASP A 21 7.85 -5.64 11.85
N ALA A 22 8.45 -6.65 11.24
CA ALA A 22 8.21 -7.01 9.84
C ALA A 22 6.78 -7.53 9.63
N THR A 23 6.30 -8.35 10.56
CA THR A 23 4.92 -8.89 10.54
C THR A 23 3.91 -7.77 10.69
N ARG A 24 4.16 -6.83 11.61
CA ARG A 24 3.34 -5.65 11.84
C ARG A 24 3.23 -4.80 10.57
N ARG A 25 4.36 -4.43 9.96
CA ARG A 25 4.37 -3.64 8.71
C ARG A 25 3.56 -4.32 7.59
N ARG A 26 3.63 -5.64 7.48
CA ARG A 26 2.82 -6.41 6.52
C ARG A 26 1.33 -6.37 6.86
N ALA A 27 0.96 -6.51 8.13
CA ALA A 27 -0.42 -6.43 8.59
C ALA A 27 -1.07 -5.08 8.23
N PHE A 28 -0.37 -3.96 8.42
CA PHE A 28 -0.83 -2.63 7.99
C PHE A 28 -1.13 -2.57 6.48
N GLY A 29 -0.22 -3.11 5.65
CA GLY A 29 -0.40 -3.16 4.19
C GLY A 29 -1.58 -4.04 3.75
N LEU A 30 -1.84 -5.14 4.46
CA LEU A 30 -2.97 -6.02 4.17
C LEU A 30 -4.31 -5.38 4.56
N VAL A 31 -4.39 -4.82 5.77
CA VAL A 31 -5.63 -4.22 6.29
C VAL A 31 -6.09 -3.05 5.43
N SER A 32 -5.16 -2.20 4.99
CA SER A 32 -5.48 -1.07 4.10
C SER A 32 -5.96 -1.44 2.70
N ARG A 33 -5.70 -2.67 2.25
CA ARG A 33 -6.13 -3.18 0.94
C ARG A 33 -7.40 -4.01 1.02
N ALA A 34 -7.55 -4.80 2.09
CA ALA A 34 -8.65 -5.75 2.24
C ALA A 34 -9.91 -5.12 2.84
N TYR A 35 -9.75 -4.14 3.75
CA TYR A 35 -10.87 -3.62 4.52
C TYR A 35 -11.07 -2.12 4.28
N PRO A 36 -12.30 -1.69 3.91
CA PRO A 36 -12.68 -0.28 3.88
C PRO A 36 -12.86 0.29 5.30
N SER A 37 -13.22 -0.56 6.26
CA SER A 37 -13.26 -0.27 7.69
C SER A 37 -13.07 -1.58 8.48
N ILE A 38 -12.48 -1.50 9.67
CA ILE A 38 -12.19 -2.64 10.56
C ILE A 38 -12.34 -2.20 12.03
N SER A 39 -12.74 -3.10 12.93
CA SER A 39 -12.77 -2.78 14.36
C SER A 39 -11.36 -2.62 14.93
N ALA A 40 -11.20 -1.77 15.95
CA ALA A 40 -9.93 -1.55 16.61
C ALA A 40 -9.43 -2.81 17.34
N ASP A 41 -10.35 -3.62 17.88
CA ASP A 41 -10.06 -4.90 18.54
C ASP A 41 -9.51 -5.94 17.53
N ASP A 42 -10.14 -6.10 16.36
CA ASP A 42 -9.66 -7.03 15.34
C ASP A 42 -8.31 -6.57 14.76
N PHE A 43 -8.16 -5.26 14.57
CA PHE A 43 -6.90 -4.69 14.10
C PHE A 43 -5.76 -4.96 15.09
N ALA A 44 -6.00 -4.75 16.38
CA ALA A 44 -5.06 -5.03 17.47
C ALA A 44 -4.62 -6.50 17.48
N ALA A 45 -5.56 -7.43 17.24
CA ALA A 45 -5.27 -8.85 17.11
C ALA A 45 -4.34 -9.16 15.91
N PHE A 46 -4.49 -8.46 14.78
CA PHE A 46 -3.61 -8.65 13.62
C PHE A 46 -2.18 -8.12 13.83
N VAL A 47 -2.02 -7.00 14.55
CA VAL A 47 -0.69 -6.41 14.79
C VAL A 47 0.00 -6.96 16.04
N GLY A 48 -0.72 -7.68 16.90
CA GLY A 48 -0.22 -8.25 18.16
C GLY A 48 0.13 -7.17 19.18
N LEU A 49 -0.62 -6.07 19.20
CA LEU A 49 -0.48 -4.95 20.12
C LEU A 49 -1.78 -4.76 20.91
N PRO A 50 -1.72 -4.13 22.10
CA PRO A 50 -2.93 -3.62 22.71
C PRO A 50 -3.61 -2.57 21.81
N VAL A 51 -4.93 -2.43 21.97
CA VAL A 51 -5.77 -1.60 21.11
C VAL A 51 -5.28 -0.15 21.10
N GLU A 52 -4.83 0.36 22.24
CA GLU A 52 -4.34 1.72 22.40
C GLU A 52 -3.09 1.98 21.55
N GLU A 53 -2.13 1.04 21.56
CA GLU A 53 -0.92 1.14 20.75
C GLU A 53 -1.21 0.96 19.25
N ALA A 54 -2.14 0.06 18.92
CA ALA A 54 -2.56 -0.19 17.55
C ALA A 54 -3.23 1.06 16.94
N VAL A 55 -4.15 1.70 17.67
CA VAL A 55 -4.82 2.94 17.25
C VAL A 55 -3.82 4.08 17.12
N LYS A 56 -2.86 4.20 18.05
CA LYS A 56 -1.79 5.19 17.93
C LYS A 56 -0.98 5.00 16.63
N GLY A 57 -0.57 3.77 16.32
CA GLY A 57 0.16 3.47 15.09
C GLY A 57 -0.65 3.72 13.82
N VAL A 58 -1.98 3.58 13.89
CA VAL A 58 -2.92 3.90 12.80
C VAL A 58 -3.01 5.40 12.57
N LEU A 59 -3.10 6.20 13.64
CA LEU A 59 -3.09 7.67 13.55
C LEU A 59 -1.76 8.19 13.01
N ASP A 60 -0.63 7.60 13.40
CA ASP A 60 0.70 7.93 12.87
C ASP A 60 0.81 7.64 11.35
N GLN A 61 0.06 6.66 10.84
CA GLN A 61 -0.05 6.34 9.41
C GLN A 61 -1.05 7.25 8.66
N GLY A 62 -1.71 8.18 9.35
CA GLY A 62 -2.71 9.08 8.77
C GLY A 62 -4.03 8.39 8.40
N TRP A 63 -4.34 7.26 9.05
CA TRP A 63 -5.65 6.61 8.95
C TRP A 63 -6.63 7.27 9.91
N GLN A 64 -7.92 7.15 9.63
CA GLN A 64 -8.96 7.68 10.51
C GLN A 64 -9.38 6.61 11.50
N ALA A 65 -9.50 6.97 12.79
CA ALA A 65 -10.04 6.09 13.82
C ALA A 65 -11.20 6.81 14.50
N ASP A 66 -12.39 6.23 14.43
CA ASP A 66 -13.57 6.70 15.13
C ASP A 66 -13.61 6.03 16.51
N LEU A 67 -13.35 6.84 17.54
CA LEU A 67 -13.37 6.39 18.93
C LEU A 67 -14.78 6.07 19.43
N SER A 68 -15.82 6.63 18.81
CA SER A 68 -17.21 6.41 19.21
C SER A 68 -17.73 5.04 18.78
N THR A 69 -17.34 4.59 17.59
CA THR A 69 -17.70 3.28 17.03
C THR A 69 -16.61 2.23 17.19
N ARG A 70 -15.42 2.63 17.68
CA ARG A 70 -14.19 1.84 17.71
C ARG A 70 -13.80 1.29 16.33
N MET A 71 -14.12 2.02 15.28
CA MET A 71 -13.82 1.63 13.91
C MET A 71 -12.61 2.39 13.39
N ILE A 72 -11.72 1.65 12.74
CA ILE A 72 -10.58 2.18 12.01
C ILE A 72 -10.94 2.18 10.53
N MET A 73 -10.74 3.31 9.86
CA MET A 73 -10.88 3.49 8.42
C MET A 73 -9.48 3.63 7.83
N PRO A 74 -8.92 2.53 7.31
CA PRO A 74 -7.61 2.57 6.68
C PRO A 74 -7.62 3.53 5.49
N LYS A 75 -6.66 4.45 5.47
CA LYS A 75 -6.44 5.24 4.27
C LYS A 75 -5.73 4.34 3.27
N LYS A 76 -6.46 3.95 2.22
CA LYS A 76 -5.88 3.18 1.11
C LYS A 76 -4.62 3.93 0.67
N PRO A 77 -3.43 3.30 0.67
CA PRO A 77 -2.27 3.93 0.07
C PRO A 77 -2.70 4.28 -1.35
N GLY A 78 -2.63 5.57 -1.71
CA GLY A 78 -3.00 6.05 -3.05
C GLY A 78 -2.33 5.16 -4.10
N PRO A 79 -2.93 5.00 -5.29
CA PRO A 79 -2.61 3.95 -6.26
C PRO A 79 -1.11 3.64 -6.25
N GLN A 80 -0.74 2.60 -5.50
CA GLN A 80 0.60 2.07 -5.62
C GLN A 80 0.52 1.28 -6.90
N GLU A 81 0.82 1.95 -8.01
CA GLU A 81 1.12 1.34 -9.29
C GLU A 81 1.86 0.04 -9.02
N PRO A 82 1.28 -1.12 -9.35
CA PRO A 82 1.83 -2.40 -8.93
C PRO A 82 3.22 -2.57 -9.56
N THR A 83 4.26 -2.30 -8.78
CA THR A 83 5.67 -2.52 -9.14
C THR A 83 6.03 -4.02 -9.14
N PHE A 84 5.05 -4.89 -9.34
CA PHE A 84 5.23 -6.32 -9.55
C PHE A 84 5.38 -6.70 -11.02
N ASN A 85 5.28 -5.74 -11.93
CA ASN A 85 5.76 -5.90 -13.29
C ASN A 85 7.19 -5.40 -13.39
N ARG A 86 8.17 -6.28 -13.14
CA ARG A 86 9.54 -6.16 -13.64
C ARG A 86 9.61 -6.46 -15.16
N PHE A 87 8.57 -6.05 -15.87
CA PHE A 87 8.58 -5.65 -17.26
C PHE A 87 7.92 -4.29 -17.19
N HIS A 88 8.70 -3.21 -17.34
CA HIS A 88 8.14 -1.86 -17.43
C HIS A 88 6.99 -1.88 -18.44
N PRO A 89 5.72 -1.67 -18.05
CA PRO A 89 4.81 -1.02 -18.98
C PRO A 89 5.42 0.38 -19.12
N LEU A 90 5.85 0.74 -20.33
CA LEU A 90 6.06 2.17 -20.61
C LEU A 90 4.83 2.89 -20.10
N SER A 91 5.06 3.81 -19.16
CA SER A 91 4.23 4.97 -18.85
C SER A 91 2.72 4.75 -18.96
N GLU A 92 1.98 4.91 -17.86
CA GLU A 92 0.61 5.45 -17.98
C GLU A 92 0.64 6.51 -19.09
N PRO A 93 -0.11 6.33 -20.19
CA PRO A 93 -0.07 7.31 -21.25
C PRO A 93 -0.52 8.60 -20.58
N ALA A 94 0.39 9.58 -20.51
CA ALA A 94 0.09 10.92 -20.06
C ALA A 94 -1.28 11.28 -20.62
N PRO A 95 -2.25 11.77 -19.80
CA PRO A 95 -3.64 11.90 -20.20
C PRO A 95 -3.67 12.48 -21.59
N VAL A 96 -4.02 11.63 -22.56
CA VAL A 96 -3.83 11.96 -23.97
C VAL A 96 -4.67 13.21 -24.17
N PRO A 97 -4.09 14.36 -24.53
CA PRO A 97 -4.89 15.56 -24.75
C PRO A 97 -5.96 15.12 -25.74
N PRO A 98 -7.26 15.30 -25.41
CA PRO A 98 -8.34 14.80 -26.24
C PRO A 98 -8.09 15.35 -27.63
N ILE A 99 -7.71 14.46 -28.55
CA ILE A 99 -7.30 14.84 -29.88
C ILE A 99 -8.50 15.58 -30.46
N PRO A 100 -8.39 16.89 -30.76
CA PRO A 100 -9.52 17.65 -31.24
C PRO A 100 -10.04 16.97 -32.51
N ASN A 101 -11.37 16.88 -32.63
CA ASN A 101 -12.08 16.09 -33.65
C ASN A 101 -11.50 16.26 -35.08
N GLU A 102 -11.00 17.45 -35.41
CA GLU A 102 -10.33 17.75 -36.68
C GLU A 102 -9.06 16.92 -36.94
N GLN A 103 -8.24 16.69 -35.92
CA GLN A 103 -7.06 15.83 -36.04
C GLN A 103 -7.42 14.35 -36.17
N GLN A 104 -8.57 13.93 -35.65
CA GLN A 104 -9.08 12.57 -35.84
C GLN A 104 -9.55 12.37 -37.28
N LEU A 105 -10.23 13.37 -37.85
CA LEU A 105 -10.66 13.38 -39.26
C LEU A 105 -9.46 13.33 -40.22
N ALA A 106 -8.40 14.12 -39.98
CA ALA A 106 -7.20 14.08 -40.80
C ALA A 106 -6.56 12.68 -40.84
N ARG A 107 -6.47 12.00 -39.70
CA ARG A 107 -5.94 10.62 -39.62
C ARG A 107 -6.81 9.60 -40.35
N LEU A 108 -8.14 9.76 -40.29
CA LEU A 108 -9.05 8.89 -41.02
C LEU A 108 -8.89 9.09 -42.54
N THR A 109 -8.74 10.33 -43.00
CA THR A 109 -8.48 10.65 -44.41
C THR A 109 -7.17 10.02 -44.89
N ASP A 110 -6.08 10.15 -44.12
CA ASP A 110 -4.79 9.54 -44.46
C ASP A 110 -4.88 8.00 -44.52
N TYR A 111 -5.65 7.39 -43.61
CA TYR A 111 -5.85 5.95 -43.60
C TYR A 111 -6.62 5.46 -44.81
N VAL A 112 -7.69 6.16 -45.21
CA VAL A 112 -8.46 5.82 -46.42
C VAL A 112 -7.57 5.98 -47.66
N ALA A 113 -6.83 7.08 -47.77
CA ALA A 113 -5.92 7.31 -48.90
C ALA A 113 -4.82 6.26 -49.01
N PHE A 114 -4.32 5.72 -47.89
CA PHE A 114 -3.35 4.62 -47.88
C PHE A 114 -3.95 3.30 -48.40
N LEU A 115 -5.22 3.02 -48.12
CA LEU A 115 -5.87 1.77 -48.54
C LEU A 115 -6.33 1.79 -50.00
N GLU A 116 -6.54 2.98 -50.58
CA GLU A 116 -7.00 3.14 -51.96
C GLU A 116 -5.87 3.09 -53.00
N ASN A 117 -4.61 2.90 -52.58
CA ASN A 117 -3.42 2.91 -53.44
C ASN A 117 -2.67 1.57 -53.46
#